data_AF-A0A164HPF3-F1
#
_entry.id   AF-A0A164HPF3-F1
#
_cell.length_a   1.000
_cell.length_b   1.000
_cell.length_c   1.000
_cell.angle_alpha   90.00
_cell.angle_beta   90.00
_cell.angle_gamma   90.00
#
_symmetry.space_group_name_H-M   'P 1'
#
loop_
_entity.id
_entity.type
_entity.pdbx_description
1 polymer ?
#
loop_
_entity_poly.entity_id
_entity_poly.type
_entity_poly.pdbx_seq_one_letter_code
_entity_poly.pdbx_strand_id
1 'polypeptide(L)' 'AVAKLLKALVDKEQPGLIILGKQAIDDDCNQTGQMLAALADLPQATFASKVEIVDGKAQVTREIDGGLE' A
#
# COMPACT_ATOMS: atom_id res chain seq x y z
N ALA A 1 5.29 -13.83 -5.67
CA ALA A 1 4.25 -14.79 -5.19
C ALA A 1 3.33 -14.16 -4.15
N VAL A 2 3.88 -13.48 -3.14
CA VAL A 2 3.14 -12.86 -2.03
C VAL A 2 1.99 -11.96 -2.47
N ALA A 3 2.21 -10.99 -3.37
CA ALA A 3 1.15 -10.09 -3.83
C ALA A 3 -0.06 -10.81 -4.45
N LYS A 4 0.14 -11.94 -5.14
CA LYS A 4 -0.98 -12.74 -5.71
C LYS A 4 -1.79 -13.44 -4.61
N LEU A 5 -1.13 -13.92 -3.56
CA LEU A 5 -1.81 -14.51 -2.40
C LEU A 5 -2.59 -13.46 -1.62
N LEU A 6 -2.00 -12.28 -1.40
CA LEU A 6 -2.69 -11.16 -0.77
C LEU A 6 -3.89 -10.70 -1.61
N LYS A 7 -3.78 -10.67 -2.94
CA LYS A 7 -4.91 -10.35 -3.83
C LYS A 7 -6.09 -11.31 -3.61
N ALA A 8 -5.83 -12.61 -3.43
CA ALA A 8 -6.89 -13.57 -3.12
C ALA A 8 -7.58 -13.26 -1.77
N LEU A 9 -6.85 -12.74 -0.78
CA LEU A 9 -7.45 -12.27 0.47
C LEU A 9 -8.25 -10.97 0.26
N VAL A 10 -7.76 -10.05 -0.56
CA VAL A 10 -8.50 -8.82 -0.92
C VAL A 10 -9.82 -9.17 -1.59
N ASP A 11 -9.82 -10.09 -2.56
CA ASP A 11 -11.04 -10.55 -3.22
C ASP A 11 -12.03 -11.19 -2.22
N LYS A 12 -11.52 -11.93 -1.24
CA LYS A 12 -12.35 -12.66 -0.27
C LYS A 12 -12.93 -11.76 0.82
N GLU A 13 -12.10 -10.91 1.41
CA GLU A 13 -12.43 -10.13 2.59
C GLU A 13 -12.94 -8.72 2.24
N GLN A 14 -12.74 -8.26 1.00
CA GLN A 14 -13.16 -6.95 0.49
C GLN A 14 -12.79 -5.78 1.45
N PRO A 15 -11.52 -5.63 1.83
CA PRO A 15 -11.10 -4.59 2.78
C PRO A 15 -11.24 -3.19 2.17
N GLY A 16 -11.73 -2.23 2.96
CA GLY A 16 -11.78 -0.82 2.55
C GLY A 16 -10.43 -0.09 2.57
N LEU A 17 -9.42 -0.64 3.24
CA LEU A 17 -8.06 -0.10 3.31
C LEU A 17 -7.06 -1.25 3.55
N ILE A 18 -5.91 -1.18 2.88
CA ILE A 18 -4.82 -2.16 3.03
C ILE A 18 -3.56 -1.41 3.43
N ILE A 19 -2.92 -1.81 4.53
CA ILE A 19 -1.66 -1.23 5.01
C ILE A 19 -0.57 -2.30 4.94
N LEU A 20 0.52 -1.99 4.25
CA LEU A 20 1.74 -2.80 4.19
C LEU A 20 2.95 -1.96 4.60
N GLY A 21 4.01 -2.62 5.06
CA GLY A 21 5.30 -1.97 5.25
C GLY A 21 5.92 -1.52 3.92
N LYS A 22 6.84 -0.54 3.98
CA LYS A 22 7.59 -0.02 2.81
C LYS A 22 8.37 -1.13 2.09
N GLN A 23 9.16 -1.88 2.85
CA GLN A 23 9.94 -3.00 2.37
C GLN A 23 10.09 -3.98 3.52
N ALA A 24 10.28 -5.25 3.22
CA ALA A 24 10.75 -6.21 4.20
C ALA A 24 12.28 -6.02 4.34
N ILE A 25 12.82 -6.18 5.55
CA ILE A 25 14.24 -5.93 5.85
C ILE A 25 15.15 -7.11 5.48
N ASP A 26 14.57 -8.24 5.08
CA ASP A 26 15.26 -9.46 4.70
C ASP A 26 15.60 -9.50 3.21
N ASP A 27 14.64 -9.11 2.34
CA ASP A 27 14.84 -9.04 0.90
C ASP A 27 15.06 -7.62 0.34
N ASP A 28 14.83 -6.59 1.16
CA ASP A 28 14.88 -5.16 0.80
C ASP A 28 14.10 -4.81 -0.47
N CYS A 29 13.06 -5.60 -0.79
CA CYS A 29 12.25 -5.40 -1.97
C CYS A 29 11.08 -4.47 -1.68
N ASN A 30 11.14 -3.26 -2.22
CA ASN A 30 10.03 -2.32 -2.24
C ASN A 30 9.03 -2.65 -3.36
N GLN A 31 8.37 -3.81 -3.30
CA GLN A 31 7.57 -4.33 -4.43
C GLN A 31 6.18 -4.84 -4.04
N THR A 32 6.04 -5.54 -2.91
CA THR A 32 4.81 -6.29 -2.58
C THR A 32 3.56 -5.40 -2.56
N GLY A 33 3.63 -4.22 -1.95
CA GLY A 33 2.51 -3.28 -1.88
C GLY A 33 2.11 -2.75 -3.26
N GLN A 34 3.07 -2.31 -4.07
CA GLN A 34 2.80 -1.76 -5.40
C GLN A 34 2.28 -2.83 -6.36
N MET A 35 2.82 -4.05 -6.30
CA MET A 35 2.34 -5.18 -7.08
C MET A 35 0.90 -5.56 -6.68
N LEU A 36 0.58 -5.56 -5.39
CA LEU A 36 -0.78 -5.84 -4.92
C LEU A 36 -1.77 -4.78 -5.42
N ALA A 37 -1.43 -3.50 -5.32
CA ALA A 37 -2.27 -2.41 -5.80
C ALA A 37 -2.58 -2.55 -7.30
N ALA A 38 -1.55 -2.86 -8.11
CA ALA A 38 -1.73 -3.10 -9.55
C ALA A 38 -2.60 -4.34 -9.84
N LEU A 39 -2.44 -5.44 -9.10
CA LEU A 39 -3.23 -6.67 -9.28
C LEU A 39 -4.69 -6.53 -8.83
N ALA A 40 -4.95 -5.69 -7.83
CA ALA A 40 -6.28 -5.43 -7.28
C ALA A 40 -6.99 -4.23 -7.93
N ASP A 41 -6.33 -3.54 -8.86
CA ASP A 41 -6.81 -2.30 -9.50
C ASP A 41 -7.20 -1.21 -8.47
N LEU A 42 -6.32 -1.02 -7.48
CA LEU A 42 -6.50 -0.05 -6.39
C LEU A 42 -5.49 1.10 -6.47
N PRO A 43 -5.87 2.32 -6.04
CA PRO A 43 -4.91 3.40 -5.85
C PRO A 43 -3.89 3.02 -4.76
N GLN A 44 -2.69 3.61 -4.83
CA GLN A 44 -1.61 3.38 -3.88
C GLN A 44 -0.98 4.69 -3.39
N ALA A 45 -0.52 4.69 -2.14
CA ALA A 45 0.28 5.77 -1.56
C ALA A 45 1.46 5.15 -0.79
N THR A 46 2.60 5.00 -1.48
CA THR A 46 3.81 4.41 -0.89
C THR A 46 4.54 5.41 0.01
N PHE A 47 5.36 4.88 0.92
CA PHE A 47 6.23 5.69 1.79
C PHE A 47 5.46 6.65 2.71
N ALA A 48 4.30 6.22 3.21
CA ALA A 48 3.46 7.04 4.08
C ALA A 48 4.16 7.37 5.42
N SER A 49 4.28 8.66 5.74
CA SER A 49 4.66 9.16 7.07
C SER A 49 3.45 9.57 7.91
N LYS A 50 2.31 9.85 7.27
CA LYS A 50 1.03 10.14 7.92
C LYS A 50 -0.14 9.61 7.08
N VAL A 51 -1.15 9.06 7.74
CA VAL A 51 -2.40 8.61 7.12
C VAL A 51 -3.58 9.19 7.89
N GLU A 52 -4.49 9.86 7.19
CA GLU A 52 -5.72 10.43 7.74
C GLU A 52 -6.91 9.97 6.90
N ILE A 53 -8.01 9.58 7.55
CA ILE A 53 -9.25 9.22 6.86
C ILE A 53 -10.20 10.42 6.94
N VAL A 54 -10.51 10.98 5.78
CA VAL A 54 -11.36 12.16 5.64
C VAL A 54 -12.41 11.86 4.58
N ASP A 55 -13.69 11.96 4.94
CA ASP A 55 -14.83 11.72 4.04
C ASP A 55 -14.76 10.38 3.29
N GLY A 56 -14.32 9.33 3.98
CA GLY A 56 -14.20 7.98 3.42
C GLY A 56 -13.03 7.80 2.45
N LYS A 57 -12.11 8.78 2.34
CA LYS A 57 -10.88 8.71 1.55
C LYS A 57 -9.66 8.78 2.45
N ALA A 58 -8.61 8.07 2.06
CA ALA A 58 -7.30 8.22 2.70
C ALA A 58 -6.58 9.44 2.11
N GLN A 59 -6.26 10.41 2.96
CA GLN A 59 -5.25 11.43 2.70
C GLN A 59 -3.94 10.96 3.30
N VAL A 60 -2.89 10.88 2.47
CA VAL A 60 -1.62 10.29 2.86
C VAL A 60 -0.52 11.28 2.55
N THR A 61 0.27 11.63 3.58
CA THR A 61 1.52 12.36 3.39
C THR A 61 2.63 11.34 3.17
N ARG A 62 3.38 11.51 2.08
CA ARG A 62 4.41 10.58 1.62
C ARG A 62 5.78 11.20 1.80
N GLU A 63 6.74 10.38 2.22
CA GLU A 63 8.16 10.72 2.12
C GLU A 63 8.62 10.52 0.68
N ILE A 64 9.13 11.59 0.10
CA ILE A 64 9.79 11.62 -1.21
C ILE A 64 11.20 12.18 -1.04
N ASP A 65 12.05 12.04 -2.06
CA ASP A 65 13.45 12.48 -1.98
C ASP A 65 13.60 13.97 -1.61
N GLY A 66 12.64 14.81 -2.02
CA GLY A 66 12.62 16.25 -1.74
C GLY A 66 11.92 16.67 -0.45
N GLY A 67 11.44 15.74 0.37
CA GLY A 67 10.68 16.03 1.60
C GLY A 67 9.34 15.29 1.65
N LEU A 68 8.25 16.04 1.78
CA LEU A 68 6.91 15.50 1.93
C LEU A 68 6.02 15.86 0.73
N GLU A 69 5.26 14.89 0.24
CA GLU A 69 4.19 15.04 -0.77
C GLU A 69 2.81 14.75 -0.15
#